data_AF-A0A378KXY6-F1
#
_entry.id   AF-A0A378KXY6-F1
#
_cell.length_a   1.000
_cell.length_b   1.000
_cell.length_c   1.000
_cell.angle_alpha   90.00
_cell.angle_beta   90.00
_cell.angle_gamma   90.00
#
_symmetry.space_group_name_H-M   'P 1'
#
loop_
_entity.id
_entity.type
_entity.pdbx_description
1 polymer ?
#
loop_
_entity_poly.entity_id
_entity_poly.type
_entity_poly.pdbx_seq_one_letter_code
_entity_poly.pdbx_strand_id
1 'polypeptide(L)'
;MDVCASMDARSLHNIFPEKFELQLYQAFRALKQLGCDYFYFLGMDSGITYRFCTHDDWIDFYKDEKFILNDPLKRVIENTPFIILPWEQISLLHGNEKKTMYGRISFGLFNGLTISRDYKNRKYVFALATELKEHDLARYLILEKADTLEKFIHACMRLFDQYQLLMITPTIQIMM
;
A
#
# COMPACT_ATOMS: atom_id res chain seq x y z
N MET A 1 13.90 22.54 7.87
CA MET A 1 14.27 22.51 6.44
C MET A 1 13.76 21.19 5.92
N ASP A 2 12.52 21.19 5.44
CA ASP A 2 11.80 19.98 5.02
C ASP A 2 12.35 19.46 3.70
N VAL A 3 12.99 18.29 3.76
CA VAL A 3 13.41 17.54 2.58
C VAL A 3 12.17 16.80 2.06
N CYS A 4 11.27 17.53 1.41
CA CYS A 4 10.13 16.96 0.69
C CYS A 4 9.92 17.67 -0.65
N ALA A 5 11.03 17.95 -1.35
CA ALA A 5 11.04 18.59 -2.67
C ALA A 5 11.82 17.75 -3.69
N SER A 6 11.36 16.52 -3.93
CA SER A 6 11.61 15.82 -5.19
C SER A 6 10.50 14.80 -5.44
N MET A 7 9.29 15.31 -5.71
CA MET A 7 8.23 14.51 -6.34
C MET A 7 8.60 14.30 -7.81
N ASP A 8 9.53 13.39 -8.05
CA ASP A 8 9.83 12.95 -9.41
C ASP A 8 8.74 11.96 -9.85
N ALA A 9 8.34 12.05 -11.12
CA ALA A 9 7.19 11.35 -11.67
C ALA A 9 7.24 9.81 -11.51
N ARG A 10 8.43 9.24 -11.25
CA ARG A 10 8.68 7.81 -11.01
C ARG A 10 8.45 7.35 -9.56
N SER A 11 8.27 8.27 -8.61
CA SER A 11 8.32 7.95 -7.17
C SER A 11 7.11 7.22 -6.59
N LEU A 12 5.99 7.17 -7.33
CA LEU A 12 4.73 6.54 -6.88
C LEU A 12 4.41 5.22 -7.58
N HIS A 13 5.08 4.93 -8.71
CA HIS A 13 4.89 3.70 -9.48
C HIS A 13 5.62 2.51 -8.84
N ASN A 14 5.32 1.33 -9.36
CA ASN A 14 5.98 0.11 -8.95
C ASN A 14 7.49 0.20 -9.19
N ILE A 15 8.28 -0.19 -8.19
CA ILE A 15 9.75 -0.21 -8.31
C ILE A 15 10.34 -1.61 -8.19
N PHE A 16 9.49 -2.62 -8.05
CA PHE A 16 9.92 -4.00 -7.99
C PHE A 16 10.25 -4.51 -9.40
N PRO A 17 11.27 -5.36 -9.56
CA PRO A 17 11.46 -6.11 -10.79
C PRO A 17 10.23 -6.98 -11.08
N GLU A 18 9.93 -7.21 -12.35
CA GLU A 18 8.77 -7.99 -12.83
C GLU A 18 8.57 -9.32 -12.08
N LYS A 19 9.66 -10.04 -11.78
CA LYS A 19 9.60 -11.30 -11.02
C LYS A 19 8.99 -11.11 -9.62
N PHE A 20 9.32 -10.03 -8.93
CA PHE A 20 8.77 -9.72 -7.60
C PHE A 20 7.34 -9.18 -7.69
N GLU A 21 7.04 -8.38 -8.72
CA GLU A 21 5.66 -7.97 -9.00
C GLU A 21 4.76 -9.18 -9.22
N LEU A 22 5.20 -10.17 -10.02
CA LEU A 22 4.46 -11.40 -10.26
C LEU A 22 4.22 -12.18 -8.96
N GLN A 23 5.20 -12.24 -8.07
CA GLN A 23 5.06 -12.90 -6.77
C GLN A 23 4.08 -12.16 -5.85
N LEU A 24 4.08 -10.83 -5.86
CA LEU A 24 3.10 -10.01 -5.14
C LEU A 24 1.69 -10.22 -5.71
N TYR A 25 1.52 -10.23 -7.02
CA TYR A 25 0.26 -10.58 -7.68
C TYR A 25 -0.22 -11.99 -7.32
N GLN A 26 0.69 -12.97 -7.29
CA GLN A 26 0.36 -14.35 -6.90
C GLN A 26 -0.10 -14.43 -5.44
N ALA A 27 0.58 -13.73 -4.53
CA ALA A 27 0.15 -13.63 -3.13
C ALA A 27 -1.22 -12.96 -3.01
N PHE A 28 -1.47 -11.92 -3.81
CA PHE A 28 -2.73 -11.16 -3.80
C PHE A 28 -3.92 -11.94 -4.36
N ARG A 29 -3.69 -12.94 -5.22
CA ARG A 29 -4.77 -13.73 -5.85
C ARG A 29 -5.78 -14.30 -4.87
N ALA A 30 -5.34 -14.70 -3.67
CA ALA A 30 -6.22 -15.23 -2.63
C ALA A 30 -7.20 -14.16 -2.12
N LEU A 31 -6.76 -12.91 -1.96
CA LEU A 31 -7.64 -11.80 -1.58
C LEU A 31 -8.52 -11.36 -2.74
N LYS A 32 -8.03 -11.45 -3.98
CA LYS A 32 -8.86 -11.17 -5.17
C LYS A 32 -10.08 -12.08 -5.28
N GLN A 33 -9.93 -13.36 -4.95
CA GLN A 33 -11.06 -14.30 -4.88
C GLN A 33 -12.08 -13.97 -3.79
N LEU A 34 -11.71 -13.11 -2.82
CA LEU A 34 -12.56 -12.66 -1.72
C LEU A 34 -13.21 -11.29 -2.00
N GLY A 35 -13.10 -10.76 -3.23
CA GLY A 35 -13.65 -9.47 -3.60
C GLY A 35 -12.73 -8.28 -3.32
N CYS A 36 -11.43 -8.52 -3.09
CA CYS A 36 -10.43 -7.46 -3.02
C CYS A 36 -9.84 -7.21 -4.41
N ASP A 37 -10.22 -6.11 -5.07
CA ASP A 37 -9.84 -5.82 -6.45
C ASP A 37 -8.58 -4.98 -6.54
N TYR A 38 -8.36 -4.13 -5.53
CA TYR A 38 -7.22 -3.25 -5.40
C TYR A 38 -6.29 -3.68 -4.28
N PHE A 39 -5.00 -3.61 -4.58
CA PHE A 39 -3.92 -3.76 -3.63
C PHE A 39 -2.81 -2.75 -3.93
N TYR A 40 -2.41 -2.05 -2.87
CA TYR A 40 -1.20 -1.26 -2.77
C TYR A 40 -0.36 -1.71 -1.58
N PHE A 41 0.94 -1.82 -1.81
CA PHE A 41 1.94 -2.16 -0.82
C PHE A 41 3.02 -1.09 -0.82
N LEU A 42 3.43 -0.70 0.39
CA LEU A 42 4.56 0.17 0.63
C LEU A 42 5.43 -0.43 1.74
N GLY A 43 6.66 -0.79 1.40
CA GLY A 43 7.71 -1.12 2.37
C GLY A 43 8.65 0.06 2.53
N MET A 44 9.00 0.41 3.76
CA MET A 44 9.96 1.47 4.07
C MET A 44 11.12 0.89 4.87
N ASP A 45 12.33 1.07 4.35
CA ASP A 45 13.57 0.69 5.03
C ASP A 45 14.55 1.86 4.99
N SER A 46 14.99 2.32 6.17
CA SER A 46 16.02 3.36 6.31
C SER A 46 15.74 4.64 5.51
N GLY A 47 14.46 5.03 5.41
CA GLY A 47 14.01 6.20 4.66
C GLY A 47 13.75 5.96 3.17
N ILE A 48 14.09 4.78 2.64
CA ILE A 48 13.82 4.38 1.25
C ILE A 48 12.46 3.70 1.17
N THR A 49 11.63 4.12 0.22
CA THR A 49 10.27 3.61 0.01
C THR A 49 10.18 2.71 -1.21
N TYR A 50 9.54 1.56 -1.07
CA TYR A 50 9.32 0.59 -2.14
C TYR A 50 7.84 0.31 -2.30
N ARG A 51 7.34 0.47 -3.52
CA ARG A 51 5.91 0.51 -3.81
C ARG A 51 5.54 -0.57 -4.81
N PHE A 52 4.35 -1.12 -4.62
CA PHE A 52 3.65 -1.98 -5.55
C PHE A 52 2.17 -1.60 -5.54
N CYS A 53 1.55 -1.50 -6.70
CA CYS A 53 0.15 -1.18 -6.91
C CYS A 53 -0.38 -2.03 -8.06
N THR A 54 -1.66 -2.39 -7.95
CA THR A 54 -2.38 -3.15 -8.97
C THR A 54 -3.19 -2.26 -9.92
N HIS A 55 -3.29 -0.96 -9.65
CA HIS A 55 -4.07 0.02 -10.40
C HIS A 55 -3.20 1.23 -10.73
N ASP A 56 -2.58 1.23 -11.92
CA ASP A 56 -1.69 2.30 -12.34
C ASP A 56 -2.44 3.60 -12.66
N ASP A 57 -3.61 3.52 -13.32
CA ASP A 57 -4.42 4.70 -13.66
C ASP A 57 -4.82 5.53 -12.43
N TRP A 58 -5.15 4.85 -11.32
CA TRP A 58 -5.44 5.51 -10.05
C TRP A 58 -4.20 6.20 -9.49
N ILE A 59 -3.03 5.57 -9.57
CA ILE A 59 -1.78 6.14 -9.07
C ILE A 59 -1.36 7.37 -9.89
N ASP A 60 -1.55 7.32 -11.21
CA ASP A 60 -1.32 8.47 -12.09
C ASP A 60 -2.21 9.64 -11.71
N PHE A 61 -3.52 9.41 -11.57
CA PHE A 61 -4.44 10.45 -11.15
C PHE A 61 -4.14 10.98 -9.75
N TYR A 62 -3.85 10.09 -8.79
CA TYR A 62 -3.48 10.46 -7.43
C TYR A 62 -2.23 11.36 -7.39
N LYS A 63 -1.28 11.10 -8.29
CA LYS A 63 -0.07 11.90 -8.47
C LYS A 63 -0.37 13.26 -9.09
N ASP A 64 -1.09 13.29 -10.20
CA ASP A 64 -1.41 14.51 -10.95
C ASP A 64 -2.19 15.50 -10.08
N GLU A 65 -3.13 14.98 -9.29
CA GLU A 65 -3.91 15.77 -8.34
C GLU A 65 -3.17 16.07 -7.02
N LYS A 66 -1.93 15.59 -6.86
CA LYS A 66 -1.08 15.75 -5.67
C LYS A 66 -1.79 15.33 -4.37
N PHE A 67 -2.58 14.26 -4.44
CA PHE A 67 -3.38 13.79 -3.32
C PHE A 67 -2.55 13.35 -2.12
N ILE A 68 -1.30 12.96 -2.31
CA ILE A 68 -0.36 12.63 -1.23
C ILE A 68 -0.23 13.74 -0.17
N LEU A 69 -0.41 15.01 -0.56
CA LEU A 69 -0.31 16.16 0.34
C LEU A 69 -1.53 16.30 1.26
N ASN A 70 -2.65 15.68 0.90
CA ASN A 70 -3.93 15.79 1.60
C ASN A 70 -4.54 14.41 1.89
N ASP A 71 -3.73 13.35 1.85
CA ASP A 71 -4.23 11.99 2.06
C ASP A 71 -4.48 11.75 3.56
N PRO A 72 -5.74 11.61 3.99
CA PRO A 72 -6.03 11.39 5.39
C PRO A 72 -5.51 10.03 5.88
N LEU A 73 -5.43 9.01 5.01
CA LEU A 73 -4.87 7.70 5.34
C LEU A 73 -3.38 7.86 5.65
N LYS A 74 -2.62 8.60 4.81
CA LYS A 74 -1.22 8.93 5.08
C LYS A 74 -1.07 9.63 6.43
N ARG A 75 -1.88 10.66 6.69
CA ARG A 75 -1.83 11.44 7.95
C ARG A 75 -1.98 10.55 9.18
N VAL A 76 -2.89 9.59 9.15
CA VAL A 76 -3.13 8.69 10.30
C VAL A 76 -2.00 7.67 10.47
N ILE A 77 -1.49 7.09 9.38
CA ILE A 77 -0.52 5.99 9.48
C ILE A 77 0.91 6.45 9.71
N GLU A 78 1.30 7.66 9.30
CA GLU A 78 2.70 8.12 9.26
C GLU A 78 3.44 7.92 10.60
N ASN A 79 2.81 8.28 11.70
CA ASN A 79 3.38 8.19 13.06
C ASN A 79 2.81 7.04 13.90
N THR A 80 2.03 6.14 13.28
CA THR A 80 1.39 5.03 13.99
C THR A 80 2.17 3.73 13.76
N PRO A 81 2.68 3.06 14.81
CA PRO A 81 3.45 1.82 14.65
C PRO A 81 2.59 0.64 14.17
N PHE A 82 1.33 0.59 14.59
CA PHE A 82 0.40 -0.45 14.14
C PHE A 82 -1.02 0.10 14.09
N ILE A 83 -1.69 -0.12 12.96
CA ILE A 83 -3.11 0.20 12.81
C ILE A 83 -3.75 -0.68 11.74
N ILE A 84 -5.02 -1.00 11.96
CA ILE A 84 -5.94 -1.57 10.98
C ILE A 84 -7.09 -0.56 10.86
N LEU A 85 -7.22 0.08 9.70
CA LEU A 85 -8.09 1.24 9.49
C LEU A 85 -9.04 0.99 8.31
N PRO A 86 -10.29 0.57 8.58
CA PRO A 86 -11.37 0.64 7.60
C PRO A 86 -11.52 2.08 7.10
N TRP A 87 -11.61 2.28 5.79
CA TRP A 87 -11.66 3.62 5.21
C TRP A 87 -12.91 4.41 5.60
N GLU A 88 -14.01 3.75 5.92
CA GLU A 88 -15.24 4.40 6.41
C GLU A 88 -15.08 5.03 7.79
N GLN A 89 -14.10 4.58 8.58
CA GLN A 89 -13.85 5.08 9.93
C GLN A 89 -12.95 6.32 9.94
N ILE A 90 -12.46 6.77 8.77
CA ILE A 90 -11.55 7.90 8.73
C ILE A 90 -12.28 9.23 8.90
N SER A 91 -11.80 10.03 9.84
CA SER A 91 -12.27 11.42 10.00
C SER A 91 -11.61 12.32 8.97
N LEU A 92 -12.44 12.98 8.16
CA LEU A 92 -12.02 13.97 7.16
C LEU A 92 -12.05 15.36 7.78
N LEU A 93 -10.88 15.97 7.91
CA LEU A 93 -10.72 17.23 8.63
C LEU A 93 -10.95 18.46 7.73
N HIS A 94 -10.72 18.33 6.42
CA HIS A 94 -10.74 19.45 5.47
C HIS A 94 -11.33 19.04 4.12
N GLY A 95 -11.77 20.01 3.31
CA GLY A 95 -12.31 19.78 1.97
C GLY A 95 -11.35 19.06 1.02
N ASN A 96 -10.04 19.27 1.16
CA ASN A 96 -9.04 18.58 0.34
C ASN A 96 -8.93 17.08 0.68
N GLU A 97 -8.98 16.72 1.97
CA GLU A 97 -9.01 15.30 2.37
C GLU A 97 -10.26 14.60 1.84
N LYS A 98 -11.39 15.33 1.84
CA LYS A 98 -12.62 14.87 1.18
C LYS A 98 -12.37 14.63 -0.31
N LYS A 99 -11.83 15.62 -1.04
CA LYS A 99 -11.52 15.44 -2.47
C LYS A 99 -10.65 14.20 -2.72
N THR A 100 -9.61 13.97 -1.93
CA THR A 100 -8.75 12.79 -2.03
C THR A 100 -9.52 11.48 -1.83
N MET A 101 -10.30 11.36 -0.75
CA MET A 101 -11.07 10.15 -0.46
C MET A 101 -12.26 9.91 -1.39
N TYR A 102 -12.76 10.94 -2.08
CA TYR A 102 -13.79 10.79 -3.10
C TYR A 102 -13.20 10.51 -4.49
N GLY A 103 -11.98 10.98 -4.79
CA GLY A 103 -11.33 10.75 -6.09
C GLY A 103 -11.18 9.27 -6.44
N ARG A 104 -10.88 8.42 -5.45
CA ARG A 104 -10.78 6.97 -5.60
C ARG A 104 -12.06 6.31 -6.13
N ILE A 105 -13.23 6.91 -5.88
CA ILE A 105 -14.54 6.38 -6.29
C ILE A 105 -14.67 6.40 -7.82
N SER A 106 -14.09 7.39 -8.49
CA SER A 106 -14.04 7.46 -9.96
C SER A 106 -13.25 6.31 -10.60
N PHE A 107 -12.43 5.62 -9.80
CA PHE A 107 -11.63 4.45 -10.19
C PHE A 107 -12.23 3.15 -9.64
N GLY A 108 -13.50 3.17 -9.23
CA GLY A 108 -14.19 2.00 -8.69
C GLY A 108 -13.79 1.63 -7.28
N LEU A 109 -12.87 2.33 -6.62
CA LEU A 109 -12.42 1.95 -5.28
C LEU A 109 -13.43 2.46 -4.23
N PHE A 110 -14.39 1.63 -3.80
CA PHE A 110 -15.51 2.08 -2.95
C PHE A 110 -15.29 1.86 -1.46
N ASN A 111 -14.91 0.65 -1.05
CA ASN A 111 -14.62 0.30 0.34
C ASN A 111 -13.23 -0.29 0.44
N GLY A 112 -12.54 -0.01 1.54
CA GLY A 112 -11.18 -0.45 1.69
C GLY A 112 -10.68 -0.44 3.11
N LEU A 113 -9.47 -0.97 3.23
CA LEU A 113 -8.79 -1.23 4.48
C LEU A 113 -7.33 -0.83 4.31
N THR A 114 -6.84 0.05 5.18
CA THR A 114 -5.42 0.33 5.30
C THR A 114 -4.87 -0.35 6.55
N ILE A 115 -3.76 -1.06 6.42
CA ILE A 115 -3.03 -1.66 7.53
C ILE A 115 -1.63 -1.08 7.53
N SER A 116 -1.16 -0.58 8.66
CA SER A 116 0.24 -0.23 8.85
C SER A 116 0.82 -1.03 10.00
N ARG A 117 2.08 -1.46 9.85
CA ARG A 117 2.79 -2.25 10.85
C ARG A 117 4.29 -1.93 10.77
N ASP A 118 4.87 -1.59 11.92
CA ASP A 118 6.30 -1.54 12.13
C ASP A 118 6.80 -2.94 12.52
N TYR A 119 7.83 -3.42 11.85
CA TYR A 119 8.42 -4.73 12.09
C TYR A 119 9.90 -4.73 11.67
N LYS A 120 10.80 -5.23 12.52
CA LYS A 120 12.25 -5.27 12.27
C LYS A 120 12.82 -3.91 11.80
N ASN A 121 12.45 -2.82 12.48
CA ASN A 121 12.86 -1.44 12.14
C ASN A 121 12.44 -0.96 10.73
N ARG A 122 11.46 -1.63 10.13
CA ARG A 122 10.86 -1.27 8.85
C ARG A 122 9.39 -0.95 9.06
N LYS A 123 8.86 -0.04 8.24
CA LYS A 123 7.44 0.27 8.22
C LYS A 123 6.80 -0.34 6.99
N TYR A 124 5.70 -1.05 7.19
CA TYR A 124 4.91 -1.65 6.12
C TYR A 124 3.54 -1.01 6.09
N VAL A 125 3.04 -0.73 4.90
CA VAL A 125 1.69 -0.22 4.65
C VAL A 125 1.05 -1.06 3.56
N PHE A 126 -0.18 -1.49 3.83
CA PHE A 126 -1.03 -2.24 2.92
C PHE A 126 -2.32 -1.44 2.75
N ALA A 127 -2.76 -1.22 1.52
CA ALA A 127 -4.08 -0.67 1.24
C ALA A 127 -4.81 -1.64 0.31
N LEU A 128 -6.00 -2.03 0.71
CA LEU A 128 -6.84 -3.03 0.06
C LEU A 128 -8.19 -2.38 -0.23
N ALA A 129 -8.76 -2.58 -1.42
CA ALA A 129 -10.09 -2.07 -1.72
C ALA A 129 -10.85 -2.97 -2.68
N THR A 130 -12.16 -2.77 -2.74
CA THR A 130 -13.09 -3.50 -3.60
C THR A 130 -13.75 -2.56 -4.61
N GLU A 131 -14.00 -3.10 -5.80
CA GLU A 131 -14.86 -2.49 -6.82
C GLU A 131 -16.35 -2.73 -6.58
N LEU A 132 -16.69 -3.60 -5.63
CA LEU A 132 -18.06 -3.91 -5.26
C LEU A 132 -18.53 -2.93 -4.18
N LYS A 133 -19.30 -1.91 -4.58
CA LYS A 133 -19.80 -0.86 -3.68
C LYS A 133 -20.52 -1.38 -2.43
N GLU A 134 -21.29 -2.45 -2.55
CA GLU A 134 -22.06 -3.04 -1.45
C GLU A 134 -21.25 -4.04 -0.62
N HIS A 135 -20.00 -4.33 -1.02
CA HIS A 135 -19.13 -5.22 -0.27
C HIS A 135 -18.36 -4.42 0.80
N ASP A 136 -18.72 -4.64 2.06
CA ASP A 136 -17.92 -4.19 3.20
C ASP A 136 -16.67 -5.08 3.35
N LEU A 137 -15.69 -4.81 2.50
CA LEU A 137 -14.44 -5.55 2.42
C LEU A 137 -13.68 -5.51 3.75
N ALA A 138 -13.65 -4.35 4.42
CA ALA A 138 -12.88 -4.19 5.64
C ALA A 138 -13.41 -5.10 6.75
N ARG A 139 -14.73 -5.06 7.02
CA ARG A 139 -15.35 -5.95 8.00
C ARG A 139 -15.19 -7.41 7.61
N TYR A 140 -15.41 -7.75 6.34
CA TYR A 140 -15.28 -9.12 5.85
C TYR A 140 -13.86 -9.68 6.06
N LEU A 141 -12.83 -8.93 5.69
CA LEU A 141 -11.44 -9.34 5.85
C LEU A 141 -11.05 -9.45 7.33
N ILE A 142 -11.46 -8.51 8.17
CA ILE A 142 -11.06 -8.48 9.58
C ILE A 142 -11.80 -9.52 10.43
N LEU A 143 -13.10 -9.71 10.20
CA LEU A 143 -13.93 -10.57 11.06
C LEU A 143 -14.08 -11.99 10.54
N GLU A 144 -14.08 -12.19 9.22
CA GLU A 144 -14.41 -13.49 8.60
C GLU A 144 -13.21 -14.14 7.91
N LYS A 145 -12.22 -13.35 7.49
CA LYS A 145 -11.04 -13.82 6.72
C LYS A 145 -9.71 -13.40 7.34
N ALA A 146 -9.66 -13.18 8.65
CA ALA A 146 -8.48 -12.69 9.37
C ALA A 146 -7.23 -13.53 9.12
N ASP A 147 -7.35 -14.86 9.17
CA ASP A 147 -6.22 -15.78 8.93
C ASP A 147 -5.67 -15.66 7.51
N THR A 148 -6.55 -15.49 6.52
CA THR A 148 -6.15 -15.31 5.12
C THR A 148 -5.46 -13.97 4.93
N LEU A 149 -6.01 -12.90 5.52
CA LEU A 149 -5.43 -11.57 5.51
C LEU A 149 -4.04 -11.56 6.16
N GLU A 150 -3.88 -12.18 7.33
CA GLU A 150 -2.61 -12.23 8.05
C GLU A 150 -1.56 -13.04 7.29
N LYS A 151 -1.94 -14.17 6.68
CA LYS A 151 -1.05 -14.95 5.78
C LYS A 151 -0.58 -14.12 4.60
N PHE A 152 -1.47 -13.33 4.00
CA PHE A 152 -1.14 -12.44 2.90
C PHE A 152 -0.15 -11.34 3.33
N ILE A 153 -0.41 -10.65 4.44
CA ILE A 153 0.47 -9.61 5.00
C ILE A 153 1.88 -10.18 5.21
N HIS A 154 1.98 -11.35 5.86
CA HIS A 154 3.26 -12.03 6.07
C HIS A 154 3.94 -12.43 4.76
N ALA A 155 3.19 -12.87 3.75
CA ALA A 155 3.75 -13.19 2.45
C ALA A 155 4.39 -11.96 1.79
N CYS A 156 3.72 -10.80 1.82
CA CYS A 156 4.26 -9.54 1.30
C CYS A 156 5.51 -9.09 2.06
N MET A 157 5.48 -9.13 3.40
CA MET A 157 6.66 -8.78 4.23
C MET A 157 7.85 -9.70 3.92
N ARG A 158 7.61 -11.01 3.77
CA ARG A 158 8.65 -11.98 3.40
C ARG A 158 9.20 -11.72 2.00
N LEU A 159 8.35 -11.42 1.02
CA LEU A 159 8.78 -11.08 -0.34
C LEU A 159 9.64 -9.81 -0.35
N PHE A 160 9.26 -8.82 0.45
CA PHE A 160 10.05 -7.60 0.63
C PHE A 160 11.41 -7.90 1.27
N ASP A 161 11.45 -8.71 2.33
CA ASP A 161 12.71 -9.12 2.95
C ASP A 161 13.63 -9.84 1.95
N GLN A 162 13.07 -10.74 1.12
CA GLN A 162 13.81 -11.42 0.06
C GLN A 162 14.36 -10.45 -0.99
N TYR A 163 13.55 -9.48 -1.41
CA TYR A 163 13.96 -8.44 -2.35
C TYR A 163 15.13 -7.61 -1.79
N GLN A 164 15.01 -7.14 -0.55
CA GLN A 164 16.06 -6.37 0.13
C GLN A 164 17.38 -7.15 0.21
N LEU A 165 17.32 -8.43 0.58
CA LEU A 165 18.52 -9.28 0.60
C LEU A 165 19.19 -9.36 -0.76
N LEU A 166 18.43 -9.56 -1.84
CA LEU A 166 18.99 -9.61 -3.19
C LEU A 166 19.59 -8.28 -3.65
N MET A 167 19.01 -7.14 -3.24
CA MET A 167 19.52 -5.81 -3.56
C MET A 167 20.78 -5.43 -2.77
N ILE A 168 21.00 -6.02 -1.59
CA ILE A 168 22.22 -5.84 -0.77
C ILE A 168 23.34 -6.79 -1.23
N THR A 169 22.99 -7.97 -1.75
CA THR A 169 23.95 -8.99 -2.20
C THR A 169 24.81 -8.64 -3.46
N PRO A 170 24.60 -7.59 -4.29
CA PRO A 170 25.43 -7.38 -5.48
C PRO A 170 26.83 -6.78 -5.25
N THR A 171 27.25 -6.43 -4.03
CA THR A 171 28.52 -5.68 -3.84
C THR A 171 29.68 -6.49 -3.25
N ILE A 172 29.45 -7.65 -2.64
CA ILE A 172 30.54 -8.41 -1.98
C ILE A 172 31.34 -9.26 -2.99
N GLN A 173 30.76 -9.62 -4.14
CA GLN A 173 31.45 -10.46 -5.14
C GLN A 173 32.32 -9.70 -6.15
N ILE A 174 32.32 -8.35 -6.16
CA ILE A 174 33.15 -7.55 -7.08
C ILE A 174 34.42 -7.02 -6.37
N MET A 175 34.58 -7.29 -5.07
CA MET A 175 35.76 -6.87 -4.28
C MET A 175 36.48 -8.05 -3.60
N MET A 176 36.54 -9.22 -4.24
CA MET A 176 37.51 -10.27 -3.92
C MET A 176 38.34 -10.62 -5.14
#